data_AF-A0A224XPX6-F1
#
_entry.id   AF-A0A224XPX6-F1
#
_cell.length_a   1.000
_cell.length_b   1.000
_cell.length_c   1.000
_cell.angle_alpha   90.00
_cell.angle_beta   90.00
_cell.angle_gamma   90.00
#
_symmetry.space_group_name_H-M   'P 1'
#
loop_
_entity.id
_entity.type
_entity.pdbx_description
1 polymer ?
#
loop_
_entity_poly.entity_id
_entity_poly.type
_entity_poly.pdbx_seq_one_letter_code
_entity_poly.pdbx_strand_id
1 'polypeptide(L)'
;MKFMTLILLIKLCSIVRCEEGNETSANLYQPESLPYMVSIHNIIAGKETGKVCSGFFIDTNWILTSAHCFDGIDIKNNPLIKYAISDYSLNTTTNVIAKKVIIHPEYYNKSLIKT
;
A
#
# COMPACT_ATOMS: atom_id res chain seq x y z
N MET A 1 33.53 20.31 22.71
CA MET A 1 32.10 20.67 22.51
C MET A 1 31.42 20.08 21.26
N LYS A 2 32.06 19.19 20.46
CA LYS A 2 31.40 18.54 19.29
C LYS A 2 30.77 17.16 19.57
N PHE A 3 31.05 16.55 20.72
CA PHE A 3 30.48 15.24 21.10
C PHE A 3 29.06 15.32 21.67
N MET A 4 28.66 16.47 22.23
CA MET A 4 27.36 16.61 22.90
C MET A 4 26.20 16.70 21.90
N THR A 5 26.47 17.17 20.67
CA THR A 5 25.47 17.26 19.59
C THR A 5 25.14 15.89 18.99
N LEU A 6 26.10 14.94 19.01
CA LEU A 6 25.90 13.58 18.48
C LEU A 6 24.94 12.75 19.36
N ILE A 7 24.95 12.99 20.67
CA ILE A 7 24.06 12.30 21.63
C ILE A 7 22.60 12.75 21.45
N LEU A 8 22.36 13.99 21.00
CA LEU A 8 21.02 14.53 20.79
C LEU A 8 20.30 13.88 19.59
N LEU A 9 21.05 13.56 18.52
CA LEU A 9 20.51 12.92 17.31
C LEU A 9 20.20 11.43 17.51
N ILE A 10 20.97 10.73 18.37
CA ILE A 10 20.71 9.33 18.72
C ILE A 10 19.42 9.20 19.55
N LYS A 11 19.13 10.17 20.42
CA LYS A 11 17.87 10.20 21.18
C LYS A 11 16.62 10.38 20.31
N LEU A 12 16.72 11.04 19.16
CA LEU A 12 15.59 11.18 18.22
C LEU A 12 15.22 9.85 17.55
N CYS A 13 16.20 8.97 17.31
CA CYS A 13 15.94 7.64 16.75
C CYS A 13 15.35 6.66 17.77
N SER A 14 15.61 6.86 19.08
CA SER A 14 15.06 6.03 20.16
C SER A 14 13.60 6.33 20.52
N ILE A 15 13.03 7.44 20.04
CA ILE A 15 11.62 7.80 20.28
C ILE A 15 10.69 7.06 19.30
N VAL A 16 11.21 6.63 18.15
CA VAL A 16 10.49 5.72 17.24
C VAL A 16 10.69 4.29 17.73
N ARG A 17 9.92 3.88 18.73
CA ARG A 17 9.69 2.44 18.99
C ARG A 17 8.75 1.93 17.91
N CYS A 18 9.27 1.16 16.95
CA CYS A 18 8.44 0.13 16.33
C CYS A 18 8.17 -0.91 17.42
N GLU A 19 6.95 -0.94 17.94
CA GLU A 19 6.54 -2.01 18.82
C GLU A 19 6.46 -3.28 17.96
N GLU A 20 7.41 -4.19 18.18
CA GLU A 20 7.38 -5.54 17.62
C GLU A 20 6.19 -6.25 18.29
N GLY A 21 5.03 -6.19 17.64
CA GLY A 21 3.89 -6.97 18.06
C GLY A 21 4.25 -8.45 17.98
N ASN A 22 3.95 -9.23 19.01
CA ASN A 22 4.07 -10.68 18.92
C ASN A 22 3.04 -11.19 17.90
N GLU A 23 3.48 -11.41 16.66
CA GLU A 23 2.66 -11.82 15.52
C GLU A 23 2.21 -13.30 15.66
N THR A 24 1.38 -13.60 16.65
CA THR A 24 0.64 -14.88 16.71
C THR A 24 -0.85 -14.70 16.99
N SER A 25 -1.31 -13.46 17.21
CA SER A 25 -2.74 -13.14 17.22
C SER A 25 -3.01 -12.19 16.06
N ALA A 26 -3.65 -12.69 15.01
CA ALA A 26 -4.32 -11.86 14.01
C ALA A 26 -5.52 -11.16 14.69
N ASN A 27 -5.23 -10.18 15.56
CA ASN A 27 -6.24 -9.26 16.03
C ASN A 27 -6.73 -8.50 14.80
N LEU A 28 -7.98 -8.74 14.43
CA LEU A 28 -8.64 -8.06 13.32
C LEU A 28 -8.44 -6.56 13.51
N TYR A 29 -7.64 -5.98 12.62
CA TYR A 29 -7.33 -4.57 12.67
C TYR A 29 -8.62 -3.78 12.40
N GLN A 30 -8.98 -2.88 13.30
CA GLN A 30 -10.18 -2.06 13.07
C GLN A 30 -9.91 -1.10 11.90
N PRO A 31 -10.88 -0.86 10.99
CA PRO A 31 -10.66 0.00 9.82
C PRO A 31 -10.22 1.42 10.19
N GLU A 32 -10.62 1.86 11.40
CA GLU A 32 -10.38 3.21 11.91
C GLU A 32 -8.92 3.48 12.26
N SER A 33 -8.11 2.44 12.48
CA SER A 33 -6.73 2.62 12.91
C SER A 33 -5.74 2.83 11.74
N LEU A 34 -6.15 2.55 10.48
CA LEU A 34 -5.40 2.80 9.23
C LEU A 34 -6.34 3.36 8.15
N PRO A 35 -6.92 4.56 8.35
CA PRO A 35 -7.92 5.11 7.44
C PRO A 35 -7.38 5.41 6.04
N TYR A 36 -6.06 5.50 5.91
CA TYR A 36 -5.36 5.76 4.65
C TYR A 36 -5.05 4.50 3.85
N MET A 37 -5.18 3.30 4.41
CA MET A 37 -4.84 2.05 3.74
C MET A 37 -5.93 1.65 2.73
N VAL A 38 -5.49 1.19 1.56
CA VAL A 38 -6.40 0.70 0.52
C VAL A 38 -5.92 -0.65 -0.02
N SER A 39 -6.88 -1.41 -0.55
CA SER A 39 -6.63 -2.58 -1.36
C SER A 39 -6.94 -2.29 -2.82
N ILE A 40 -6.08 -2.77 -3.70
CA ILE A 40 -6.11 -2.54 -5.15
C ILE A 40 -6.31 -3.89 -5.83
N HIS A 41 -7.46 -4.05 -6.47
CA HIS A 41 -7.89 -5.25 -7.18
C HIS A 41 -7.78 -4.99 -8.68
N ASN A 42 -6.84 -5.68 -9.34
CA ASN A 42 -6.65 -5.55 -10.78
C ASN A 42 -7.66 -6.38 -11.57
N ILE A 43 -8.24 -5.77 -12.61
CA ILE A 43 -9.27 -6.36 -13.47
C ILE A 43 -8.67 -6.63 -14.86
N ILE A 44 -8.85 -7.83 -15.40
CA ILE A 44 -8.51 -8.19 -16.79
C ILE A 44 -9.74 -8.79 -17.44
N ALA A 45 -10.12 -8.29 -18.62
CA ALA A 45 -11.27 -8.77 -19.39
C ALA A 45 -12.58 -8.89 -18.55
N GLY A 46 -12.81 -7.91 -17.66
CA GLY A 46 -13.99 -7.86 -16.79
C GLY A 46 -13.97 -8.83 -15.60
N LYS A 47 -12.85 -9.51 -15.33
CA LYS A 47 -12.68 -10.40 -14.16
C LYS A 47 -11.52 -9.95 -13.28
N GLU A 48 -11.66 -10.09 -11.97
CA GLU A 48 -10.55 -9.89 -11.03
C GLU A 48 -9.47 -10.94 -11.28
N THR A 49 -8.22 -10.49 -11.35
CA THR A 49 -7.05 -11.32 -11.70
C THR A 49 -6.52 -12.17 -10.54
N GLY A 50 -7.06 -11.97 -9.34
CA GLY A 50 -6.47 -12.48 -8.09
C GLY A 50 -5.20 -11.74 -7.65
N LYS A 51 -4.61 -10.87 -8.50
CA LYS A 51 -3.48 -10.01 -8.13
C LYS A 51 -3.98 -8.82 -7.32
N VAL A 52 -3.96 -8.98 -6.00
CA VAL A 52 -4.31 -7.95 -5.02
C VAL A 52 -3.04 -7.25 -4.56
N CYS A 53 -3.09 -5.92 -4.54
CA CYS A 53 -2.04 -5.06 -4.03
C CYS A 53 -2.55 -4.17 -2.90
N SER A 54 -1.61 -3.53 -2.20
CA SER A 54 -1.91 -2.51 -1.19
C SER A 54 -1.47 -1.13 -1.65
N GLY A 55 -2.08 -0.10 -1.09
CA GLY A 55 -1.69 1.29 -1.32
C GLY A 55 -2.12 2.21 -0.20
N PHE A 56 -1.82 3.50 -0.35
CA PHE A 56 -2.08 4.52 0.65
C PHE A 56 -2.67 5.77 0.01
N PHE A 57 -3.75 6.32 0.58
CA PHE A 57 -4.18 7.67 0.25
C PHE A 57 -3.11 8.67 0.66
N ILE A 58 -2.60 9.43 -0.31
CA ILE A 58 -1.69 10.57 -0.11
C ILE A 58 -2.41 11.92 -0.26
N ASP A 59 -3.63 11.88 -0.79
CA ASP A 59 -4.57 13.00 -0.95
C ASP A 59 -5.99 12.41 -1.11
N THR A 60 -7.03 13.25 -1.12
CA THR A 60 -8.44 12.86 -1.28
C THR A 60 -8.69 11.99 -2.51
N ASN A 61 -7.96 12.22 -3.60
CA ASN A 61 -8.13 11.51 -4.87
C ASN A 61 -6.84 10.84 -5.37
N TRP A 62 -5.81 10.75 -4.53
CA TRP A 62 -4.51 10.20 -4.91
C TRP A 62 -4.13 9.04 -4.02
N ILE A 63 -3.86 7.90 -4.65
CA ILE A 63 -3.35 6.69 -4.01
C ILE A 63 -1.94 6.43 -4.51
N LEU A 64 -1.01 6.24 -3.58
CA LEU A 64 0.35 5.79 -3.85
C LEU A 64 0.44 4.27 -3.67
N THR A 65 1.06 3.59 -4.64
CA THR A 65 1.34 2.15 -4.60
C THR A 65 2.59 1.85 -5.44
N SER A 66 3.01 0.59 -5.47
CA SER A 66 4.12 0.13 -6.29
C SER A 66 3.71 -0.08 -7.75
N ALA A 67 4.59 0.31 -8.68
CA ALA A 67 4.36 0.10 -10.11
C ALA A 67 4.23 -1.38 -10.51
N HIS A 68 4.93 -2.30 -9.81
CA HIS A 68 4.88 -3.73 -10.12
C HIS A 68 3.47 -4.34 -9.97
N CYS A 69 2.60 -3.68 -9.20
CA CYS A 69 1.20 -4.09 -9.07
C CYS A 69 0.49 -4.15 -10.41
N PHE A 70 0.94 -3.36 -11.38
CA PHE A 70 0.35 -3.23 -12.71
C PHE A 70 1.14 -3.97 -13.81
N ASP A 71 2.18 -4.73 -13.46
CA ASP A 71 2.89 -5.57 -14.43
C ASP A 71 1.96 -6.61 -15.05
N GLY A 72 1.99 -6.70 -16.39
CA GLY A 72 1.18 -7.64 -17.16
C GLY A 72 -0.32 -7.34 -17.21
N ILE A 73 -0.75 -6.17 -16.69
CA ILE A 73 -2.15 -5.75 -16.67
C ILE A 73 -2.38 -4.70 -17.76
N ASP A 74 -3.48 -4.82 -18.50
CA ASP A 74 -3.94 -3.77 -19.39
C ASP A 74 -4.51 -2.62 -18.57
N ILE A 75 -3.73 -1.54 -18.44
CA ILE A 75 -4.09 -0.32 -17.71
C ILE A 75 -5.33 0.41 -18.26
N LYS A 76 -5.86 0.00 -19.42
CA LYS A 76 -7.19 0.45 -19.87
C LYS A 76 -8.30 -0.08 -18.98
N ASN A 77 -8.09 -1.23 -18.34
CA ASN A 77 -8.97 -1.74 -17.28
C ASN A 77 -8.52 -1.12 -15.96
N ASN A 78 -9.26 -0.10 -15.55
CA ASN A 78 -8.97 0.57 -14.30
C ASN A 78 -9.18 -0.38 -13.10
N PRO A 79 -8.26 -0.40 -12.11
CA PRO A 79 -8.40 -1.25 -10.94
C PRO A 79 -9.58 -0.82 -10.05
N LEU A 80 -10.16 -1.79 -9.36
CA LEU A 80 -11.10 -1.57 -8.27
C LEU A 80 -10.32 -1.32 -6.98
N ILE A 81 -10.65 -0.24 -6.28
CA ILE A 81 -10.06 0.13 -5.01
C ILE A 81 -11.09 -0.10 -3.92
N LYS A 82 -10.68 -0.78 -2.85
CA LYS A 82 -11.46 -0.95 -1.61
C LYS A 82 -10.71 -0.27 -0.47
N TYR A 83 -11.41 0.47 0.38
CA TYR A 83 -10.80 1.22 1.49
C TYR A 83 -11.70 1.21 2.72
N ALA A 84 -11.16 1.54 3.90
CA ALA A 84 -11.91 1.48 5.17
C ALA A 84 -12.62 0.12 5.36
N ILE A 85 -11.92 -0.97 5.04
CA ILE A 85 -12.43 -2.34 5.14
C ILE A 85 -11.73 -3.07 6.30
N SER A 86 -12.48 -3.83 7.09
CA SER A 86 -11.95 -4.76 8.10
C SER A 86 -11.96 -6.21 7.61
N ASP A 87 -12.84 -6.51 6.67
CA ASP A 87 -13.05 -7.84 6.13
C ASP A 87 -13.12 -7.78 4.61
N TYR A 88 -12.17 -8.46 3.97
CA TYR A 88 -12.03 -8.54 2.52
C TYR A 88 -13.08 -9.43 1.85
N SER A 89 -13.73 -10.30 2.62
CA SER A 89 -14.75 -11.24 2.14
C SER A 89 -16.14 -10.61 2.01
N LEU A 90 -16.37 -9.48 2.66
CA LEU A 90 -17.65 -8.77 2.62
C LEU A 90 -17.72 -7.83 1.42
N ASN A 91 -18.91 -7.71 0.84
CA ASN A 91 -19.18 -6.75 -0.23
C ASN A 91 -19.23 -5.35 0.40
N THR A 92 -18.11 -4.64 0.37
CA THR A 92 -17.98 -3.37 1.09
C THR A 92 -18.57 -2.21 0.31
N THR A 93 -19.24 -1.28 1.01
CA THR A 93 -19.84 -0.07 0.44
C THR A 93 -18.79 0.96 -0.02
N THR A 94 -17.54 0.80 0.44
CA THR A 94 -16.40 1.70 0.23
C THR A 94 -15.50 1.19 -0.90
N ASN A 95 -16.03 1.24 -2.12
CA ASN A 95 -15.29 0.85 -3.31
C ASN A 95 -15.37 1.94 -4.40
N VAL A 96 -14.28 2.10 -5.15
CA VAL A 96 -14.20 3.04 -6.27
C VAL A 96 -13.36 2.45 -7.40
N ILE A 97 -13.71 2.76 -8.64
CA ILE A 97 -12.88 2.41 -9.80
C ILE A 97 -11.90 3.56 -10.02
N ALA A 98 -10.60 3.25 -10.10
CA ALA A 98 -9.60 4.26 -10.38
C ALA A 98 -9.88 4.95 -11.72
N LYS A 99 -9.62 6.25 -11.85
CA LYS A 99 -9.81 6.94 -13.14
C LYS A 99 -8.63 6.73 -14.09
N LYS A 100 -7.43 6.66 -13.52
CA LYS A 100 -6.16 6.60 -14.24
C LYS A 100 -5.10 5.97 -13.34
N VAL A 101 -4.25 5.14 -13.94
CA VAL A 101 -3.00 4.66 -13.33
C VAL A 101 -1.83 5.41 -13.97
N ILE A 102 -0.94 5.96 -13.16
CA ILE A 102 0.27 6.66 -13.61
C ILE A 102 1.47 5.82 -13.15
N ILE A 103 2.11 5.15 -14.10
CA ILE A 103 3.36 4.41 -13.86
C ILE A 103 4.52 5.37 -14.07
N HIS A 104 5.49 5.34 -13.16
CA HIS A 104 6.70 6.15 -13.28
C HIS A 104 7.44 5.82 -14.60
N PRO A 105 7.86 6.80 -15.41
CA PRO A 105 8.44 6.54 -16.74
C PRO A 105 9.71 5.69 -16.71
N GLU A 106 10.50 5.81 -15.64
CA GLU A 106 11.74 5.02 -15.44
C GLU A 106 11.50 3.67 -14.74
N TYR A 107 10.25 3.23 -14.57
CA TYR A 107 9.97 1.94 -13.97
C TYR A 107 10.44 0.80 -14.88
N TYR A 108 11.43 0.03 -14.40
CA TYR A 108 11.95 -1.15 -15.10
C TYR A 108 11.35 -2.42 -14.50
N ASN A 109 10.50 -3.09 -15.28
CA ASN A 109 9.71 -4.24 -14.84
C ASN A 109 10.46 -5.59 -14.79
N LYS A 110 11.81 -5.57 -14.76
CA LYS A 110 12.59 -6.81 -14.62
C LYS A 110 13.15 -6.94 -13.21
N SER A 111 13.00 -8.13 -12.65
CA SER A 111 13.59 -8.47 -11.36
C SER A 111 15.11 -8.44 -11.45
N LEU A 112 15.75 -7.76 -10.49
CA LEU A 112 17.19 -7.78 -10.31
C LEU A 112 17.52 -8.89 -9.31
N ILE A 113 18.07 -10.00 -9.80
CA ILE A 113 18.58 -11.09 -8.98
C ILE A 113 20.08 -11.13 -9.20
N LYS A 114 20.86 -10.87 -8.15
CA LYS A 114 22.32 -11.01 -8.18
C LYS A 114 22.68 -12.28 -7.42
N THR A 115 23.28 -13.23 -8.12
CA THR A 115 23.87 -14.45 -7.55
C THR A 115 25.23 -14.17 -6.95
#